data_AF-A0A944ZG62-F1
#
_entry.id   AF-A0A944ZG62-F1
#
_cell.length_a   1.000
_cell.length_b   1.000
_cell.length_c   1.000
_cell.angle_alpha   90.00
_cell.angle_beta   90.00
_cell.angle_gamma   90.00
#
_symmetry.space_group_name_H-M   'P 1'
#
loop_
_entity.id
_entity.type
_entity.pdbx_description
1 polymer ?
#
loop_
_entity_poly.entity_id
_entity_poly.type
_entity_poly.pdbx_seq_one_letter_code
_entity_poly.pdbx_strand_id
1 'polypeptide(L)'
;MQKPLYCNQVAFDMFVSQIGCRETNIGICSAVTAIAMRFDRQVSLQLVALELGDIAKQVTKRVTSGSDRALIAHLHQVLFEGLGFRGDTGNFYNPKNSLLPNVLECKRGIPITLALLY
;
A
#
# COMPACT_ATOMS: atom_id res chain seq x y z
N MET A 1 -13.98 -9.00 19.61
CA MET A 1 -14.72 -8.21 18.60
C MET A 1 -15.81 -9.09 18.01
N GLN A 2 -17.04 -8.60 17.88
CA GLN A 2 -18.13 -9.40 17.28
C GLN A 2 -17.84 -9.63 15.79
N LYS A 3 -18.09 -10.85 15.29
CA LYS A 3 -17.87 -11.18 13.87
C LYS A 3 -18.96 -10.53 13.00
N PRO A 4 -18.58 -9.87 11.90
CA PRO A 4 -19.54 -9.22 11.00
C PRO A 4 -20.33 -10.24 10.19
N LEU A 5 -21.63 -9.99 9.99
CA LEU A 5 -22.54 -10.88 9.25
C LEU A 5 -22.33 -10.86 7.73
N TYR A 6 -21.80 -9.77 7.17
CA TYR A 6 -21.72 -9.53 5.72
C TYR A 6 -20.29 -9.29 5.19
N CYS A 7 -19.27 -9.52 6.03
CA CYS A 7 -17.88 -9.37 5.62
C CYS A 7 -17.26 -10.74 5.34
N ASN A 8 -16.34 -10.80 4.38
CA ASN A 8 -15.49 -11.98 4.21
C ASN A 8 -14.73 -12.22 5.51
N GLN A 9 -14.99 -13.37 6.15
CA GLN A 9 -14.44 -13.66 7.48
C GLN A 9 -12.91 -13.74 7.47
N VAL A 10 -12.31 -14.25 6.40
CA VAL A 10 -10.84 -14.32 6.26
C VAL A 10 -10.24 -12.92 6.18
N ALA A 11 -10.84 -12.04 5.37
CA ALA A 11 -10.41 -10.65 5.25
C ALA A 11 -10.54 -9.90 6.59
N PHE A 12 -11.65 -10.12 7.30
CA PHE A 12 -11.89 -9.52 8.62
C PHE A 12 -10.91 -10.03 9.68
N ASP A 13 -10.71 -11.35 9.79
CA ASP A 13 -9.80 -11.95 10.76
C ASP A 13 -8.36 -11.48 10.50
N MET A 14 -7.98 -11.40 9.22
CA MET A 14 -6.70 -10.82 8.81
C MET A 14 -6.58 -9.37 9.23
N PHE A 15 -7.56 -8.52 8.92
CA PHE A 15 -7.55 -7.11 9.34
C PHE A 15 -7.42 -6.96 10.86
N VAL A 16 -8.21 -7.73 11.63
CA VAL A 16 -8.18 -7.71 13.10
C VAL A 16 -6.82 -8.10 13.65
N SER A 17 -6.15 -9.09 13.05
CA SER A 17 -4.81 -9.50 13.47
C SER A 17 -3.77 -8.38 13.35
N GLN A 18 -4.01 -7.38 12.49
CA GLN A 18 -3.09 -6.26 12.28
C GLN A 18 -3.36 -5.08 13.24
N ILE A 19 -4.52 -5.03 13.90
CA ILE A 19 -4.89 -3.92 14.81
C ILE A 19 -3.90 -3.77 15.96
N GLY A 20 -3.30 -4.87 16.44
CA GLY A 20 -2.28 -4.84 17.49
C GLY A 20 -0.98 -4.14 17.07
N CYS A 21 -0.71 -4.03 15.76
CA CYS A 21 0.50 -3.43 15.20
C CYS A 21 0.21 -2.18 14.36
N ARG A 22 -0.97 -1.55 14.54
CA ARG A 22 -1.44 -0.40 13.75
C ARG A 22 -0.56 0.85 13.81
N GLU A 23 0.31 0.96 14.80
CA GLU A 23 1.27 2.07 14.93
C GLU A 23 2.53 1.85 14.06
N THR A 24 2.62 0.70 13.39
CA THR A 24 3.75 0.36 12.51
C THR A 24 3.35 0.46 11.04
N ASN A 25 4.28 0.89 10.19
CA ASN A 25 4.05 0.96 8.75
C ASN A 25 3.66 -0.40 8.15
N ILE A 26 4.27 -1.48 8.63
CA ILE A 26 3.96 -2.85 8.21
C ILE A 26 2.55 -3.24 8.61
N GLY A 27 2.14 -2.94 9.85
CA GLY A 27 0.80 -3.21 10.34
C GLY A 27 -0.28 -2.45 9.57
N ILE A 28 -0.04 -1.16 9.27
CA ILE A 28 -0.95 -0.34 8.46
C ILE A 28 -1.06 -0.92 7.05
N CYS A 29 0.06 -1.20 6.38
CA CYS A 29 0.04 -1.76 5.02
C CYS A 29 -0.68 -3.11 4.97
N SER A 30 -0.45 -3.96 5.97
CA SER A 30 -1.09 -5.27 6.09
C SER A 30 -2.59 -5.13 6.35
N ALA A 31 -3.00 -4.20 7.21
CA ALA A 31 -4.41 -3.92 7.48
C ALA A 31 -5.13 -3.39 6.23
N VAL A 32 -4.54 -2.42 5.53
CA VAL A 32 -5.11 -1.87 4.29
C VAL A 32 -5.18 -2.94 3.19
N THR A 33 -4.17 -3.81 3.10
CA THR A 33 -4.18 -4.95 2.16
C THR A 33 -5.31 -5.94 2.49
N ALA A 34 -5.55 -6.20 3.78
CA ALA A 34 -6.66 -7.07 4.21
C ALA A 34 -8.04 -6.53 3.81
N ILE A 35 -8.21 -5.20 3.70
CA ILE A 35 -9.44 -4.60 3.18
C ILE A 35 -9.67 -5.02 1.71
N ALA A 36 -8.62 -5.06 0.89
CA ALA A 36 -8.72 -5.46 -0.51
C ALA A 36 -9.12 -6.94 -0.67
N MET A 37 -8.78 -7.80 0.29
CA MET A 37 -9.18 -9.22 0.29
C MET A 37 -10.71 -9.43 0.31
N ARG A 38 -11.48 -8.39 0.68
CA ARG A 38 -12.95 -8.42 0.57
C ARG A 38 -13.41 -8.46 -0.89
N PHE A 39 -12.68 -7.79 -1.78
CA PHE A 39 -13.04 -7.61 -3.19
C PHE A 39 -12.35 -8.64 -4.09
N ASP A 40 -11.18 -9.11 -3.69
CA ASP A 40 -10.42 -10.12 -4.41
C ASP A 40 -9.76 -11.12 -3.44
N ARG A 41 -10.16 -12.40 -3.56
CA ARG A 41 -9.65 -13.48 -2.69
C ARG A 41 -8.23 -13.91 -3.02
N GLN A 42 -7.68 -13.46 -4.16
CA GLN A 42 -6.31 -13.80 -4.58
C GLN A 42 -5.26 -12.85 -3.99
N VAL A 43 -5.69 -11.75 -3.35
CA VAL A 43 -4.79 -10.81 -2.69
C VAL A 43 -3.98 -11.53 -1.61
N SER A 44 -2.66 -11.42 -1.71
CA SER A 44 -1.70 -11.93 -0.74
C SER A 44 -0.98 -10.78 -0.04
N LEU A 45 -1.03 -10.77 1.29
CA LEU A 45 -0.28 -9.80 2.11
C LEU A 45 1.23 -9.92 1.87
N GLN A 46 1.71 -11.15 1.68
CA GLN A 46 3.13 -11.43 1.46
C GLN A 46 3.61 -10.85 0.15
N LEU A 47 2.85 -11.00 -0.94
CA LEU A 47 3.22 -10.43 -2.23
C LEU A 47 3.24 -8.90 -2.20
N VAL A 48 2.25 -8.29 -1.55
CA VAL A 48 2.22 -6.82 -1.37
C VAL A 48 3.41 -6.34 -0.53
N ALA A 49 3.72 -7.03 0.57
CA ALA A 49 4.87 -6.69 1.40
C ALA A 49 6.20 -6.85 0.66
N LEU A 50 6.34 -7.87 -0.20
CA LEU A 50 7.50 -8.06 -1.05
C LEU A 50 7.65 -6.93 -2.06
N GLU A 51 6.57 -6.54 -2.75
CA GLU A 51 6.60 -5.44 -3.72
C GLU A 51 6.97 -4.11 -3.03
N LEU A 52 6.38 -3.80 -1.88
CA LEU A 52 6.75 -2.63 -1.08
C LEU A 52 8.21 -2.68 -0.63
N GLY A 53 8.69 -3.85 -0.22
CA GLY A 53 10.10 -4.06 0.15
C GLY A 53 11.05 -3.84 -1.02
N ASP A 54 10.67 -4.24 -2.23
CA ASP A 54 11.49 -4.03 -3.43
C ASP A 54 11.50 -2.57 -3.87
N ILE A 55 10.39 -1.85 -3.74
CA ILE A 55 10.34 -0.40 -3.92
C ILE A 55 11.25 0.29 -2.89
N ALA A 56 11.17 -0.10 -1.61
CA ALA A 56 12.00 0.46 -0.55
C ALA A 56 13.50 0.23 -0.83
N LYS A 57 13.90 -0.96 -1.29
CA LYS A 57 15.29 -1.25 -1.71
C LYS A 57 15.75 -0.37 -2.87
N GLN A 58 14.87 -0.09 -3.83
CA GLN A 58 15.21 0.80 -4.96
C GLN A 58 15.46 2.24 -4.51
N VAL A 59 14.76 2.70 -3.47
CA VAL A 59 14.98 4.01 -2.86
C VAL A 59 16.29 4.01 -2.07
N THR A 60 16.45 3.08 -1.13
CA THR A 60 17.61 3.05 -0.22
C THR A 60 18.93 2.82 -0.95
N LYS A 61 18.95 2.07 -2.06
CA LYS A 61 20.14 1.89 -2.91
C LYS A 61 20.68 3.21 -3.48
N ARG A 62 19.83 4.25 -3.62
CA ARG A 62 20.22 5.56 -4.15
C ARG A 62 20.64 6.55 -3.05
N VAL A 63 20.30 6.28 -1.79
CA VAL A 63 20.60 7.17 -0.65
C VAL A 63 21.98 6.85 -0.10
N THR A 64 22.97 7.67 -0.45
CA THR A 64 24.37 7.51 -0.01
C THR A 64 24.71 8.30 1.26
N SER A 65 24.03 9.42 1.49
CA SER A 65 24.41 10.41 2.51
C SER A 65 23.71 10.26 3.85
N GLY A 66 22.73 9.35 3.97
CA GLY A 66 21.93 9.17 5.18
C GLY A 66 21.06 10.37 5.58
N SER A 67 20.94 11.41 4.73
CA SER A 67 20.10 12.58 5.04
C SER A 67 18.63 12.33 4.69
N ASP A 68 17.72 12.73 5.58
CA ASP A 68 16.26 12.61 5.37
C ASP A 68 15.80 13.34 4.10
N ARG A 69 16.42 14.48 3.78
CA ARG A 69 16.12 15.23 2.55
C ARG A 69 16.49 14.44 1.30
N ALA A 70 17.64 13.76 1.30
CA ALA A 70 18.04 12.89 0.19
C ALA A 70 17.12 11.67 0.08
N LEU A 71 16.70 11.10 1.21
CA LEU A 71 15.73 10.01 1.25
C LEU A 71 14.41 10.41 0.59
N ILE A 72 13.84 11.56 0.99
CA ILE A 72 12.59 12.08 0.45
C ILE A 72 12.71 12.37 -1.05
N ALA A 73 13.80 13.00 -1.49
CA ALA A 73 14.02 13.30 -2.90
C ALA A 73 14.09 12.03 -3.75
N HIS A 74 14.83 11.02 -3.31
CA HIS A 74 14.93 9.74 -4.02
C HIS A 74 13.65 8.93 -3.95
N LEU A 75 12.91 8.99 -2.84
CA LEU A 75 11.58 8.39 -2.72
C LEU A 75 10.63 8.97 -3.78
N HIS A 76 10.57 10.29 -3.89
CA HIS A 76 9.76 10.98 -4.88
C HIS A 76 10.13 10.57 -6.31
N GLN A 77 11.43 10.61 -6.64
CA GLN A 77 11.93 10.20 -7.95
C GLN A 77 11.59 8.75 -8.27
N VAL A 78 11.77 7.81 -7.33
CA VAL A 78 11.46 6.41 -7.59
C VAL A 78 9.97 6.18 -7.79
N LEU A 79 9.13 6.73 -6.91
CA LEU A 79 7.69 6.47 -6.98
C LEU A 79 7.03 7.16 -8.18
N PHE A 80 7.22 8.46 -8.34
CA PHE A 80 6.42 9.26 -9.29
C PHE A 80 7.08 9.36 -10.66
N GLU A 81 8.40 9.53 -10.71
CA GLU A 81 9.13 9.66 -11.99
C GLU A 81 9.55 8.30 -12.56
N GLY A 82 10.04 7.40 -11.71
CA GLY A 82 10.58 6.10 -12.12
C GLY A 82 9.50 5.03 -12.32
N LEU A 83 8.68 4.79 -11.31
CA LEU A 83 7.61 3.78 -11.34
C LEU A 83 6.29 4.33 -11.90
N GLY A 84 6.18 5.66 -12.06
CA GLY A 84 5.04 6.30 -12.70
C GLY A 84 3.75 6.29 -11.88
N PHE A 85 3.85 6.15 -10.55
CA PHE A 85 2.70 6.31 -9.66
C PHE A 85 2.09 7.69 -9.86
N ARG A 86 0.75 7.78 -9.92
CA ARG A 86 0.05 9.05 -10.08
C ARG A 86 -1.41 8.98 -9.66
N GLY A 87 -2.01 10.15 -9.48
CA GLY A 87 -3.45 10.28 -9.30
C GLY A 87 -4.21 9.82 -10.55
N ASP A 88 -5.33 9.12 -10.36
CA ASP A 88 -6.27 8.83 -11.46
C ASP A 88 -7.36 9.90 -11.55
N THR A 89 -7.02 11.08 -12.06
CA THR A 89 -7.99 12.18 -12.16
C THR A 89 -9.11 11.90 -13.17
N GLY A 90 -8.87 11.05 -14.18
CA GLY A 90 -9.85 10.65 -15.17
C GLY A 90 -10.88 9.63 -14.66
N ASN A 91 -10.53 8.88 -13.62
CA ASN A 91 -11.43 7.89 -13.00
C ASN A 91 -11.32 7.88 -11.48
N PHE A 92 -11.36 9.07 -10.87
CA PHE A 92 -11.06 9.28 -9.45
C PHE A 92 -11.89 8.39 -8.51
N TYR A 93 -13.16 8.17 -8.83
CA TYR A 93 -14.10 7.40 -8.01
C TYR A 93 -14.06 5.89 -8.24
N ASN A 94 -13.15 5.38 -9.08
CA ASN A 94 -12.97 3.95 -9.22
C ASN A 94 -12.55 3.35 -7.87
N PRO A 95 -13.32 2.41 -7.28
CA PRO A 95 -12.99 1.84 -5.97
C PRO A 95 -11.61 1.16 -5.94
N LYS A 96 -11.10 0.68 -7.08
CA LYS A 96 -9.75 0.10 -7.19
C LYS A 96 -8.65 1.11 -6.83
N ASN A 97 -8.87 2.41 -7.03
CA ASN A 97 -7.89 3.45 -6.69
C ASN A 97 -7.69 3.62 -5.18
N SER A 98 -8.59 3.05 -4.38
CA SER A 98 -8.51 3.03 -2.91
C SER A 98 -7.87 1.75 -2.36
N LEU A 99 -7.63 0.74 -3.20
CA LEU A 99 -7.14 -0.57 -2.79
C LEU A 99 -5.64 -0.68 -3.10
N LEU A 100 -4.81 -0.76 -2.06
CA LEU A 100 -3.34 -0.78 -2.19
C LEU A 100 -2.81 -1.80 -3.22
N PRO A 101 -3.27 -3.07 -3.28
CA PRO A 101 -2.80 -4.01 -4.29
C PRO A 101 -3.11 -3.56 -5.73
N ASN A 102 -4.29 -2.97 -5.95
CA ASN A 102 -4.65 -2.46 -7.27
C ASN A 102 -3.83 -1.22 -7.63
N VAL A 103 -3.57 -0.32 -6.67
CA VAL A 103 -2.69 0.84 -6.89
C VAL A 103 -1.27 0.41 -7.22
N LEU A 104 -0.74 -0.63 -6.56
CA LEU A 104 0.55 -1.22 -6.90
C LEU A 104 0.56 -1.79 -8.31
N GLU A 105 -0.50 -2.46 -8.75
CA GLU A 105 -0.60 -3.02 -10.10
C GLU A 105 -0.71 -1.93 -11.19
N CYS A 106 -1.68 -1.03 -11.07
CA CYS A 106 -1.99 -0.06 -12.13
C CYS A 106 -1.16 1.23 -12.05
N LYS A 107 -0.41 1.42 -10.95
CA LYS A 107 0.33 2.64 -10.62
C LYS A 107 -0.57 3.90 -10.60
N ARG A 108 -1.87 3.72 -10.33
CA ARG A 108 -2.87 4.78 -10.25
C ARG A 108 -3.68 4.67 -8.96
N GLY A 109 -3.87 5.78 -8.26
CA GLY A 109 -4.59 5.78 -6.98
C GLY A 109 -5.19 7.13 -6.62
N ILE A 110 -5.87 7.19 -5.48
CA ILE A 110 -6.28 8.45 -4.85
C ILE A 110 -5.21 8.95 -3.85
N PRO A 111 -5.19 10.24 -3.49
CA PRO A 111 -4.13 10.80 -2.63
C PRO A 111 -3.88 10.03 -1.33
N ILE A 112 -4.94 9.59 -0.64
CA ILE A 112 -4.80 8.86 0.62
C ILE A 112 -4.12 7.49 0.46
N THR A 113 -4.35 6.79 -0.66
CA THR A 113 -3.73 5.49 -0.92
C THR A 113 -2.30 5.65 -1.42
N LEU A 114 -2.02 6.69 -2.22
CA LEU A 114 -0.66 7.03 -2.62
C LEU A 114 0.20 7.48 -1.43
N ALA A 115 -0.40 8.12 -0.42
CA ALA A 115 0.27 8.48 0.82
C ALA A 115 0.70 7.27 1.67
N LEU A 116 0.15 6.06 1.42
CA LEU A 116 0.64 4.84 2.07
C LEU A 116 1.97 4.35 1.46
N LEU A 117 2.27 4.76 0.22
CA LEU A 117 3.51 4.39 -0.47
C LEU A 117 4.67 5.34 -0.14
N TYR A 118 4.35 6.57 0.26
CA TYR A 118 5.28 7.67 0.47
C TYR A 118 5.58 7.86 1.96
#